data_AF-A0A7Y2L1L7-F1
#
_entry.id   AF-A0A7Y2L1L7-F1
#
_cell.length_a   1.000
_cell.length_b   1.000
_cell.length_c   1.000
_cell.angle_alpha   90.00
_cell.angle_beta   90.00
_cell.angle_gamma   90.00
#
_symmetry.space_group_name_H-M   'P 1'
#
loop_
_entity.id
_entity.type
_entity.pdbx_description
1 polymer ?
#
loop_
_entity_poly.entity_id
_entity_poly.type
_entity_poly.pdbx_seq_one_letter_code
_entity_poly.pdbx_strand_id
1 'polypeptide(L)'
;GLLRFENAVYLRPAPSSRHFVLLTLLSRSIAQTLQRFYMAISLLLNSGQNTLSAEELEDLCTMMAQRLSILHGLNAPEFFDKSLFRHFIQSLLEEDVLRRDANGKLSYHELLGELAEGAAKRVLPAEIRLSIRQVALHRSEDPADQAPLSLEKPLK
;
A
#
# COMPACT_ATOMS: atom_id res chain seq x y z
N GLY A 1 24.41 -21.15 3.24
CA GLY A 1 23.88 -19.78 3.07
C GLY A 1 22.37 -19.83 2.92
N LEU A 2 21.68 -18.70 3.10
CA LEU A 2 20.21 -18.62 2.94
C LEU A 2 19.77 -18.74 1.47
N LEU A 3 20.66 -18.45 0.54
CA LEU A 3 20.52 -18.71 -0.89
C LEU A 3 21.79 -19.39 -1.39
N ARG A 4 21.66 -20.15 -2.48
CA ARG A 4 22.79 -20.67 -3.28
C ARG A 4 22.82 -19.93 -4.60
N PHE A 5 24.00 -19.66 -5.13
CA PHE A 5 24.18 -19.04 -6.43
C PHE A 5 24.84 -20.05 -7.36
N GLU A 6 24.09 -20.54 -8.34
CA GLU A 6 24.51 -21.57 -9.28
C GLU A 6 23.98 -21.19 -10.67
N ASN A 7 24.78 -21.35 -11.73
CA ASN A 7 24.37 -21.04 -13.12
C ASN A 7 23.73 -19.64 -13.29
N ALA A 8 24.31 -18.62 -12.66
CA ALA A 8 23.82 -17.24 -12.67
C ALA A 8 22.38 -17.05 -12.11
N VAL A 9 21.86 -18.01 -11.35
CA VAL A 9 20.56 -17.91 -10.68
C VAL A 9 20.68 -18.14 -9.17
N TYR A 10 19.82 -17.46 -8.42
CA TYR A 10 19.66 -17.71 -6.99
C TYR A 10 18.68 -18.84 -6.75
N LEU A 11 19.14 -19.87 -6.04
CA LEU A 11 18.36 -21.03 -5.66
C LEU A 11 18.03 -21.00 -4.17
N ARG A 12 16.76 -21.23 -3.86
CA ARG A 12 16.34 -21.46 -2.48
C ARG A 12 16.89 -22.80 -1.96
N PRO A 13 17.18 -22.91 -0.65
CA PRO A 13 17.59 -24.16 -0.04
C PRO A 13 16.46 -25.20 -0.05
N ALA A 14 16.80 -26.49 0.12
CA ALA A 14 15.81 -27.56 0.13
C ALA A 14 14.77 -27.37 1.25
N PRO A 15 13.47 -27.66 1.01
CA PRO A 15 12.40 -27.44 2.00
C PRO A 15 12.64 -28.10 3.37
N SER A 16 13.34 -29.23 3.40
CA SER A 16 13.68 -29.97 4.63
C SER A 16 14.88 -29.39 5.41
N SER A 17 15.54 -28.35 4.90
CA SER A 17 16.75 -27.81 5.52
C SER A 17 16.46 -26.71 6.54
N ARG A 18 17.31 -26.58 7.56
CA ARG A 18 17.27 -25.45 8.52
C ARG A 18 17.35 -24.08 7.84
N HIS A 19 18.12 -23.97 6.76
CA HIS A 19 18.27 -22.72 6.00
C HIS A 19 16.96 -22.28 5.34
N PHE A 20 16.13 -23.22 4.89
CA PHE A 20 14.80 -22.92 4.34
C PHE A 20 13.86 -22.35 5.40
N VAL A 21 13.88 -22.92 6.61
CA VAL A 21 13.10 -22.42 7.74
C VAL A 21 13.51 -20.99 8.08
N LEU A 22 14.82 -20.72 8.19
CA LEU A 22 15.34 -19.37 8.47
C LEU A 22 14.96 -18.36 7.36
N LEU A 23 15.11 -18.73 6.09
CA LEU A 23 14.70 -17.89 4.96
C LEU A 23 13.20 -17.58 5.02
N THR A 24 12.38 -18.57 5.37
CA THR A 24 10.93 -18.40 5.50
C THR A 24 10.57 -17.44 6.64
N LEU A 25 11.25 -17.52 7.78
CA LEU A 25 11.05 -16.60 8.90
C LEU A 25 11.38 -15.16 8.52
N LEU A 26 12.51 -14.94 7.85
CA LEU A 26 12.90 -13.61 7.34
C LEU A 26 11.89 -13.08 6.31
N SER A 27 11.46 -13.94 5.38
CA SER A 27 10.44 -13.59 4.39
C SER A 27 9.12 -13.16 5.04
N ARG A 28 8.68 -13.87 6.10
CA ARG A 28 7.47 -13.50 6.84
C ARG A 28 7.60 -12.15 7.55
N SER A 29 8.79 -11.83 8.08
CA SER A 29 9.04 -10.56 8.74
C SER A 29 8.94 -9.36 7.77
N ILE A 30 9.48 -9.48 6.56
CA ILE A 30 9.40 -8.38 5.57
C ILE A 30 8.03 -8.29 4.86
N ALA A 31 7.29 -9.40 4.80
CA ALA A 31 5.99 -9.45 4.12
C ALA A 31 5.00 -8.41 4.64
N GLN A 32 4.98 -8.17 5.95
CA GLN A 32 4.11 -7.16 6.58
C GLN A 32 4.45 -5.74 6.10
N THR A 33 5.74 -5.42 5.96
CA THR A 33 6.19 -4.14 5.42
C THR A 33 5.81 -3.99 3.94
N LEU A 34 6.00 -5.03 3.13
CA LEU A 34 5.60 -5.01 1.72
C LEU A 34 4.09 -4.84 1.55
N GLN A 35 3.30 -5.45 2.43
CA GLN A 35 1.84 -5.27 2.46
C GLN A 35 1.46 -3.81 2.70
N ARG A 36 2.07 -3.15 3.70
CA ARG A 36 1.83 -1.73 4.00
C ARG A 36 2.21 -0.81 2.84
N PHE A 37 3.35 -1.07 2.20
CA PHE A 37 3.80 -0.27 1.06
C PHE A 37 2.87 -0.43 -0.14
N TYR A 38 2.46 -1.66 -0.44
CA TYR A 38 1.48 -1.91 -1.49
C TYR A 38 0.13 -1.26 -1.18
N MET A 39 -0.31 -1.27 0.07
CA MET A 39 -1.53 -0.56 0.50
C MET A 39 -1.42 0.95 0.25
N ALA A 40 -0.33 1.60 0.66
CA ALA A 40 -0.14 3.02 0.44
C ALA A 40 -0.19 3.41 -1.04
N ILE A 41 0.49 2.63 -1.90
CA ILE A 41 0.44 2.84 -3.34
C ILE A 41 -0.96 2.58 -3.90
N SER A 42 -1.66 1.54 -3.45
CA SER A 42 -3.03 1.24 -3.88
C SER A 42 -4.00 2.38 -3.54
N LEU A 43 -3.87 2.98 -2.36
CA LEU A 43 -4.71 4.10 -1.93
C LEU A 43 -4.45 5.38 -2.72
N LEU A 44 -3.17 5.66 -3.00
CA LEU A 44 -2.77 6.77 -3.87
C LEU A 44 -3.34 6.60 -5.28
N LEU A 45 -3.15 5.42 -5.89
CA LEU A 45 -3.64 5.12 -7.23
C LEU A 45 -5.17 5.21 -7.33
N ASN A 46 -5.87 4.65 -6.34
CA ASN A 46 -7.33 4.71 -6.29
C ASN A 46 -7.87 6.14 -6.10
N SER A 47 -7.11 7.00 -5.42
CA SER A 47 -7.53 8.40 -5.22
C SER A 47 -7.29 9.27 -6.45
N GLY A 48 -6.41 8.85 -7.37
CA GLY A 48 -6.12 9.57 -8.60
C GLY A 48 -4.93 10.51 -8.51
N GLN A 49 -4.53 11.03 -9.67
CA GLN A 49 -3.41 11.97 -9.82
C GLN A 49 -3.75 13.34 -9.21
N ASN A 50 -2.78 13.95 -8.52
CA ASN A 50 -2.89 15.30 -7.95
C ASN A 50 -4.08 15.49 -6.98
N THR A 51 -4.56 14.41 -6.35
CA THR A 51 -5.73 14.48 -5.46
C THR A 51 -5.34 14.57 -3.99
N LEU A 52 -4.33 13.80 -3.57
CA LEU A 52 -3.91 13.69 -2.18
C LEU A 52 -2.59 14.41 -1.93
N SER A 53 -2.44 15.08 -0.80
CA SER A 53 -1.16 15.48 -0.23
C SER A 53 -0.48 14.28 0.45
N ALA A 54 0.79 14.43 0.82
CA ALA A 54 1.50 13.41 1.61
C ALA A 54 0.83 13.13 2.96
N GLU A 55 0.31 14.17 3.61
CA GLU A 55 -0.38 14.06 4.91
C GLU A 55 -1.75 13.36 4.76
N GLU A 56 -2.52 13.72 3.73
CA GLU A 56 -3.81 13.07 3.46
C GLU A 56 -3.62 11.58 3.11
N LEU A 57 -2.58 11.23 2.36
CA LEU A 57 -2.25 9.83 2.07
C LEU A 57 -1.83 9.07 3.33
N GLU A 58 -1.04 9.68 4.21
CA GLU A 58 -0.62 9.13 5.49
C GLU A 58 -1.83 8.83 6.41
N ASP A 59 -2.77 9.77 6.51
CA ASP A 59 -4.00 9.59 7.28
C ASP A 59 -4.90 8.49 6.69
N LEU A 60 -5.03 8.45 5.36
CA LEU A 60 -5.75 7.38 4.66
C LEU A 60 -5.12 6.01 4.95
N CYS A 61 -3.80 5.89 4.86
CA CYS A 61 -3.11 4.63 5.17
C CYS A 61 -3.39 4.18 6.61
N THR A 62 -3.38 5.11 7.56
CA THR A 62 -3.64 4.84 8.97
C THR A 62 -5.08 4.33 9.18
N MET A 63 -6.07 4.96 8.58
CA MET A 63 -7.47 4.52 8.65
C MET A 63 -7.67 3.13 8.01
N MET A 64 -7.02 2.87 6.88
CA MET A 64 -7.12 1.58 6.19
C MET A 64 -6.44 0.46 6.96
N ALA A 65 -5.31 0.73 7.60
CA ALA A 65 -4.65 -0.21 8.49
C ALA A 65 -5.55 -0.61 9.67
N GLN A 66 -6.27 0.35 10.26
CA GLN A 66 -7.24 0.07 11.32
C GLN A 66 -8.38 -0.84 10.82
N ARG A 67 -8.96 -0.54 9.64
CA ARG A 67 -10.00 -1.37 9.02
C ARG A 67 -9.50 -2.80 8.73
N LEU A 68 -8.30 -2.95 8.18
CA LEU A 68 -7.70 -4.26 7.91
C LEU A 68 -7.38 -5.05 9.19
N SER A 69 -6.97 -4.37 10.27
CA SER A 69 -6.75 -5.00 11.57
C SER A 69 -8.03 -5.63 12.13
N ILE A 70 -9.16 -4.93 12.02
CA ILE A 70 -10.47 -5.45 12.42
C ILE A 70 -10.88 -6.65 11.55
N LEU A 71 -10.72 -6.54 10.23
CA LEU A 71 -11.18 -7.57 9.28
C LEU A 71 -10.37 -8.88 9.38
N HIS A 72 -9.07 -8.79 9.65
CA HIS A 72 -8.15 -9.94 9.65
C HIS A 72 -7.68 -10.36 11.05
N GLY A 73 -8.13 -9.67 12.10
CA GLY A 73 -7.64 -9.89 13.47
C GLY A 73 -6.13 -9.62 13.62
N LEU A 74 -5.54 -8.80 12.73
CA LEU A 74 -4.11 -8.51 12.69
C LEU A 74 -3.75 -7.42 13.73
N ASN A 75 -3.63 -7.81 15.00
CA ASN A 75 -3.13 -6.95 16.08
C ASN A 75 -1.59 -6.82 16.06
N ALA A 76 -1.02 -6.32 14.97
CA ALA A 76 0.39 -5.93 14.94
C ALA A 76 0.48 -4.41 15.17
N PRO A 77 1.14 -3.93 16.23
CA PRO A 77 1.22 -2.50 16.57
C PRO A 77 1.80 -1.64 15.44
N GLU A 78 2.60 -2.26 14.59
CA GLU A 78 3.26 -1.62 13.45
C GLU A 78 2.33 -1.36 12.25
N PHE A 79 1.12 -1.94 12.22
CA PHE A 79 0.24 -1.78 11.05
C PHE A 79 -0.36 -0.39 10.95
N PHE A 80 -0.64 0.24 12.10
CA PHE A 80 -1.26 1.55 12.21
C PHE A 80 -0.24 2.65 12.57
N ASP A 81 1.06 2.37 12.44
CA ASP A 81 2.10 3.35 12.74
C ASP A 81 2.15 4.42 11.63
N LYS A 82 1.62 5.59 11.98
CA LYS A 82 1.60 6.79 11.13
C LYS A 82 3.00 7.22 10.68
N SER A 83 4.02 7.03 11.53
CA SER A 83 5.40 7.38 11.19
C SER A 83 5.97 6.48 10.08
N LEU A 84 5.57 5.20 10.03
CA LEU A 84 6.03 4.26 9.00
C LEU A 84 5.55 4.70 7.62
N PHE A 85 4.27 5.09 7.50
CA PHE A 85 3.72 5.62 6.25
C PHE A 85 4.41 6.92 5.85
N ARG A 86 4.64 7.83 6.81
CA ARG A 86 5.37 9.08 6.56
C ARG A 86 6.74 8.83 5.95
N HIS A 87 7.54 7.99 6.58
CA HIS A 87 8.89 7.68 6.10
C HIS A 87 8.85 7.03 4.72
N PHE A 88 7.90 6.12 4.48
CA PHE A 88 7.75 5.51 3.16
C PHE A 88 7.39 6.53 2.07
N ILE A 89 6.40 7.39 2.31
CA ILE A 89 5.99 8.44 1.36
C ILE A 89 7.15 9.41 1.12
N GLN A 90 7.89 9.76 2.16
CA GLN A 90 9.07 10.62 2.06
C GLN A 90 10.17 9.98 1.21
N SER A 91 10.48 8.69 1.41
CA SER A 91 11.43 7.98 0.56
C SER A 91 10.99 7.93 -0.91
N LEU A 92 9.69 7.77 -1.18
CA LEU A 92 9.18 7.80 -2.55
C LEU A 92 9.31 9.18 -3.21
N LEU A 93 9.22 10.26 -2.43
CA LEU A 93 9.46 11.63 -2.91
C LEU A 93 10.95 11.87 -3.17
N GLU A 94 11.82 11.38 -2.31
CA GLU A 94 13.29 11.49 -2.45
C GLU A 94 13.82 10.72 -3.66
N GLU A 95 13.23 9.58 -3.97
CA GLU A 95 13.58 8.74 -5.13
C GLU A 95 12.80 9.11 -6.41
N ASP A 96 12.12 10.28 -6.43
CA ASP A 96 11.35 10.79 -7.58
C ASP A 96 10.23 9.86 -8.10
N VAL A 97 9.84 8.85 -7.30
CA VAL A 97 8.71 7.96 -7.60
C VAL A 97 7.40 8.72 -7.46
N LEU A 98 7.32 9.59 -6.45
CA LEU A 98 6.27 10.57 -6.24
C LEU A 98 6.83 11.97 -6.43
N ARG A 99 5.98 12.88 -6.88
CA ARG A 99 6.30 14.32 -7.00
C ARG A 99 5.18 15.15 -6.41
N ARG A 100 5.47 16.39 -6.06
CA ARG A 100 4.45 17.35 -5.64
C ARG A 100 4.14 18.31 -6.78
N ASP A 101 2.87 18.55 -7.04
CA ASP A 101 2.42 19.60 -7.94
C ASP A 101 2.52 20.99 -7.28
N ALA A 102 2.07 22.04 -7.99
CA ALA A 102 2.06 23.40 -7.47
C ALA A 102 1.18 23.60 -6.23
N ASN A 103 0.23 22.70 -5.99
CA ASN A 103 -0.70 22.72 -4.86
C ASN A 103 -0.24 21.81 -3.70
N GLY A 104 0.93 21.18 -3.81
CA GLY A 104 1.44 20.22 -2.83
C GLY A 104 0.78 18.83 -2.88
N LYS A 105 0.05 18.53 -3.96
CA LYS A 105 -0.60 17.24 -4.20
C LYS A 105 0.35 16.27 -4.90
N LEU A 106 0.18 15.00 -4.61
CA LEU A 106 1.03 13.91 -5.08
C LEU A 106 0.69 13.57 -6.53
N SER A 107 1.73 13.56 -7.35
CA SER A 107 1.74 13.01 -8.70
C SER A 107 2.70 11.83 -8.79
N TYR A 108 2.46 10.96 -9.77
CA TYR A 108 3.27 9.76 -10.02
C TYR A 108 3.37 9.46 -11.51
N HIS A 109 4.26 8.54 -11.90
CA HIS A 109 4.33 8.07 -13.27
C HIS A 109 3.17 7.10 -13.59
N GLU A 110 2.63 7.12 -14.82
CA GLU A 110 1.49 6.26 -15.23
C GLU A 110 1.76 4.75 -15.02
N LEU A 111 3.02 4.33 -15.19
CA LEU A 111 3.48 2.95 -15.00
C LEU A 111 3.57 2.51 -13.52
N LEU A 112 3.40 3.41 -12.55
CA LEU A 112 3.49 3.06 -11.13
C LEU A 112 2.47 1.97 -10.76
N GLY A 113 1.26 2.03 -11.32
CA GLY A 113 0.22 1.04 -11.07
C GLY A 113 0.61 -0.36 -11.54
N GLU A 114 1.10 -0.48 -12.77
CA GLU A 114 1.54 -1.76 -13.32
C GLU A 114 2.74 -2.33 -12.55
N LEU A 115 3.69 -1.47 -12.17
CA LEU A 115 4.86 -1.85 -11.41
C LEU A 115 4.49 -2.36 -10.01
N ALA A 116 3.67 -1.60 -9.29
CA ALA A 116 3.21 -1.96 -7.95
C ALA A 116 2.43 -3.28 -7.96
N GLU A 117 1.53 -3.45 -8.92
CA GLU A 117 0.77 -4.68 -9.08
C GLU A 117 1.66 -5.87 -9.46
N GLY A 118 2.60 -5.66 -10.38
CA GLY A 118 3.55 -6.67 -10.82
C GLY A 118 4.47 -7.14 -9.70
N ALA A 119 4.89 -6.24 -8.81
CA ALA A 119 5.67 -6.57 -7.61
C ALA A 119 4.80 -7.31 -6.59
N ALA A 120 3.62 -6.79 -6.28
CA ALA A 120 2.70 -7.38 -5.30
C ALA A 120 2.26 -8.79 -5.69
N LYS A 121 2.08 -9.07 -6.99
CA LYS A 121 1.79 -10.41 -7.50
C LYS A 121 2.84 -11.47 -7.14
N ARG A 122 4.10 -11.07 -7.00
CA ARG A 122 5.22 -11.96 -6.71
C ARG A 122 5.47 -12.15 -5.22
N VAL A 123 5.18 -11.13 -4.41
CA VAL A 123 5.62 -11.07 -3.01
C VAL A 123 4.49 -11.12 -1.99
N LEU A 124 3.23 -10.88 -2.40
CA LEU A 124 2.06 -10.90 -1.52
C LEU A 124 1.07 -12.00 -1.90
N PRO A 125 0.38 -12.63 -0.93
CA PRO A 125 -0.75 -13.51 -1.21
C PRO A 125 -1.90 -12.79 -1.91
N ALA A 126 -2.65 -13.51 -2.75
CA ALA A 126 -3.80 -12.94 -3.47
C ALA A 126 -4.88 -12.41 -2.54
N GLU A 127 -5.16 -13.11 -1.44
CA GLU A 127 -6.15 -12.73 -0.41
C GLU A 127 -5.87 -11.34 0.17
N ILE A 128 -4.62 -11.07 0.53
CA ILE A 128 -4.19 -9.77 1.07
C ILE A 128 -4.38 -8.66 0.04
N ARG A 129 -4.00 -8.91 -1.23
CA ARG A 129 -4.18 -7.93 -2.31
C ARG A 129 -5.66 -7.61 -2.55
N LEU A 130 -6.50 -8.64 -2.56
CA LEU A 130 -7.95 -8.50 -2.74
C LEU A 130 -8.56 -7.73 -1.57
N SER A 131 -8.17 -8.03 -0.33
CA SER A 131 -8.67 -7.32 0.83
C SER A 131 -8.26 -5.85 0.83
N ILE A 132 -7.00 -5.53 0.52
CA ILE A 132 -6.55 -4.13 0.40
C ILE A 132 -7.38 -3.39 -0.63
N ARG A 133 -7.63 -3.99 -1.81
CA ARG A 133 -8.46 -3.37 -2.84
C ARG A 133 -9.90 -3.18 -2.39
N GLN A 134 -10.50 -4.20 -1.78
CA GLN A 134 -11.89 -4.13 -1.34
C GLN A 134 -12.07 -3.00 -0.34
N VAL A 135 -11.21 -2.90 0.68
CA VAL A 135 -11.30 -1.86 1.71
C VAL A 135 -11.00 -0.47 1.12
N ALA A 136 -10.07 -0.38 0.17
CA ALA A 136 -9.77 0.87 -0.54
C ALA A 136 -10.92 1.34 -1.46
N LEU A 137 -11.69 0.41 -2.03
CA LEU A 137 -12.87 0.72 -2.87
C LEU A 137 -14.09 1.11 -2.04
N HIS A 138 -14.33 0.52 -0.87
CA HIS A 138 -15.47 0.87 0.01
C HIS A 138 -15.38 2.30 0.59
N ARG A 139 -14.34 3.08 0.26
CA ARG A 139 -14.31 4.53 0.53
C ARG A 139 -15.24 5.31 -0.40
N SER A 140 -15.46 4.86 -1.64
CA SER A 140 -16.31 5.61 -2.59
C SER A 140 -17.80 5.58 -2.23
N GLU A 141 -18.20 4.82 -1.20
CA GLU A 141 -19.59 4.67 -0.78
C GLU A 141 -19.87 5.23 0.64
N ASP A 142 -18.88 5.81 1.32
CA ASP A 142 -19.13 6.48 2.60
C ASP A 142 -19.94 7.78 2.33
N PRO A 143 -21.19 7.91 2.83
CA PRO A 143 -22.09 9.03 2.50
C PRO A 143 -21.61 10.39 3.02
N ALA A 144 -20.48 10.45 3.72
CA ALA A 144 -19.87 11.68 4.21
C ALA A 144 -19.15 12.51 3.14
N ASP A 145 -18.86 11.94 1.96
CA ASP A 145 -18.19 12.63 0.84
C ASP A 145 -19.16 13.08 -0.28
N GLN A 146 -20.48 12.87 -0.08
CA GLN A 146 -21.50 13.50 -0.93
C GLN A 146 -21.71 14.94 -0.48
N ALA A 147 -20.94 15.87 -1.07
CA ALA A 147 -21.23 17.30 -0.96
C ALA A 147 -22.72 17.54 -1.28
N PRO A 148 -23.47 18.30 -0.46
CA PRO A 148 -24.87 18.54 -0.72
C PRO A 148 -25.00 19.28 -2.05
N LEU A 149 -25.64 18.65 -3.04
CA LEU A 149 -26.08 19.33 -4.25
C LEU A 149 -26.86 20.57 -3.83
N SER A 150 -26.32 21.72 -4.20
CA SER A 150 -26.99 23.00 -4.05
C SER A 150 -28.32 22.92 -4.79
N LEU A 151 -29.41 22.90 -4.04
CA LEU A 151 -30.75 23.11 -4.56
C LEU A 151 -30.83 24.52 -5.11
N GLU A 152 -30.55 24.66 -6.41
CA GLU A 152 -30.97 25.83 -7.17
C GLU A 152 -32.49 25.94 -7.08
N LYS A 153 -32.93 26.98 -6.39
CA LYS A 153 -34.32 27.36 -6.20
C LYS A 153 -34.89 27.79 -7.55
N PRO A 154 -35.96 27.19 -8.10
CA PRO A 154 -36.62 27.80 -9.24
C PRO A 154 -37.45 28.98 -8.73
N LEU A 155 -37.08 30.14 -9.26
CA LEU A 155 -37.84 31.36 -9.32
C LEU A 155 -39.20 31.08 -10.00
N LYS A 156 -40.31 31.26 -9.27
CA LYS A 156 -41.58 31.87 -9.71
C LYS A 156 -42.56 31.95 -8.55
#